data_AF-A0A925BJY8-F1
#
_entry.id   AF-A0A925BJY8-F1
#
_cell.length_a   1.000
_cell.length_b   1.000
_cell.length_c   1.000
_cell.angle_alpha   90.00
_cell.angle_beta   90.00
_cell.angle_gamma   90.00
#
_symmetry.space_group_name_H-M   'P 1'
#
loop_
_entity.id
_entity.type
_entity.pdbx_description
1 polymer ?
#
loop_
_entity_poly.entity_id
_entity_poly.type
_entity_poly.pdbx_seq_one_letter_code
_entity_poly.pdbx_strand_id
1 'polypeptide(L)'
;MTHVRFVSVTLAFAAVFAFGAHAPAQVKYTYKSDAERRQDERVKGQKKDVKKAQNHVADEVKDLTKAQQALRQAEAKEREARHSLEEARTRVEAQHKGSLGFDKALEEQTQAKQDFDDAKAPVLQALKAQPEYQAAQERVAAAKVRSKALKEDSSLSEEARQKALAEASRDMLAVSELEQSAFDAELKLKPQRDNLANIRTRVANLHAKLKDAVEADSEVKSGLRALRNAMQQTALAKAEVAKESQELAGDQAKLSKEQAQLNNAKVKDKMYVNTPRGRRPRTKKK
;
A
#
# COMPACT_ATOMS: atom_id res chain seq x y z
N MET A 1 1.11 2.77 -6.65
CA MET A 1 2.33 1.94 -6.74
C MET A 1 3.42 2.65 -5.95
N THR A 2 3.58 2.29 -4.68
CA THR A 2 4.59 2.86 -3.78
C THR A 2 5.92 2.17 -4.05
N HIS A 3 6.90 2.92 -4.55
CA HIS A 3 8.26 2.43 -4.74
C HIS A 3 8.91 2.18 -3.37
N VAL A 4 8.90 0.91 -2.94
CA VAL A 4 9.73 0.46 -1.83
C VAL A 4 11.17 0.45 -2.34
N ARG A 5 11.93 1.50 -1.98
CA ARG A 5 13.36 1.59 -2.27
C ARG A 5 14.09 0.53 -1.44
N PHE A 6 14.50 -0.57 -2.07
CA PHE A 6 15.45 -1.53 -1.51
C PHE A 6 16.78 -0.81 -1.29
N VAL A 7 17.09 -0.49 -0.04
CA VAL A 7 18.43 -0.05 0.36
C VAL A 7 19.26 -1.32 0.56
N SER A 8 19.98 -1.71 -0.49
CA SER A 8 20.97 -2.79 -0.44
C SER A 8 22.15 -2.31 0.41
N VAL A 9 22.19 -2.68 1.70
CA VAL A 9 23.37 -2.46 2.55
C VAL A 9 24.39 -3.55 2.24
N THR A 10 25.26 -3.30 1.26
CA THR A 10 26.39 -4.15 0.92
C THR A 10 27.46 -4.00 2.01
N LEU A 11 27.49 -4.91 2.97
CA LEU A 11 28.48 -4.93 4.05
C LEU A 11 29.79 -5.54 3.51
N ALA A 12 30.73 -4.68 3.12
CA ALA A 12 32.05 -5.09 2.65
C ALA A 12 32.90 -5.61 3.82
N PHE A 13 33.04 -6.93 3.93
CA PHE A 13 34.02 -7.59 4.81
C PHE A 13 35.41 -7.52 4.16
N ALA A 14 36.22 -6.52 4.51
CA ALA A 14 37.64 -6.48 4.13
C ALA A 14 38.45 -7.40 5.05
N ALA A 15 38.76 -8.61 4.57
CA ALA A 15 39.68 -9.53 5.23
C ALA A 15 41.13 -9.25 4.77
N VAL A 16 41.91 -8.53 5.57
CA VAL A 16 43.36 -8.37 5.38
C VAL A 16 44.08 -9.43 6.21
N PHE A 17 44.47 -10.54 5.58
CA PHE A 17 45.40 -11.50 6.15
C PHE A 17 46.80 -11.23 5.60
N ALA A 18 47.62 -10.51 6.37
CA ALA A 18 49.06 -10.42 6.14
C ALA A 18 49.75 -11.50 6.98
N PHE A 19 50.21 -12.58 6.32
CA PHE A 19 51.11 -13.57 6.89
C PHE A 19 52.54 -13.01 6.88
N GLY A 20 52.98 -12.48 8.03
CA GLY A 20 54.36 -12.09 8.26
C GLY A 20 55.07 -13.12 9.13
N ALA A 21 56.04 -13.85 8.56
CA ALA A 21 56.93 -14.75 9.28
C ALA A 21 57.66 -14.00 10.42
N HIS A 22 57.64 -14.56 11.64
CA HIS A 22 58.37 -14.02 12.80
C HIS A 22 59.47 -14.97 13.23
N ALA A 23 60.68 -14.42 13.34
CA ALA A 23 61.86 -15.04 13.93
C ALA A 23 61.68 -15.32 15.43
N PRO A 24 62.35 -16.34 16.01
CA PRO A 24 62.24 -16.66 17.43
C PRO A 24 63.00 -15.64 18.29
N ALA A 25 62.25 -14.75 18.95
CA ALA A 25 62.80 -13.83 19.94
C ALA A 25 63.02 -14.53 21.29
N GLN A 26 64.18 -14.29 21.89
CA GLN A 26 64.57 -14.82 23.20
C GLN A 26 63.62 -14.36 24.31
N VAL A 27 63.12 -15.32 25.09
CA VAL A 27 62.14 -15.11 26.16
C VAL A 27 62.85 -14.56 27.41
N LYS A 28 62.76 -13.24 27.63
CA LYS A 28 63.02 -12.63 28.94
C LYS A 28 61.75 -12.73 29.78
N TYR A 29 61.77 -13.52 30.85
CA TYR A 29 60.68 -13.60 31.84
C TYR A 29 60.62 -12.31 32.66
N THR A 30 59.81 -11.36 32.21
CA THR A 30 59.41 -10.21 33.03
C THR A 30 58.16 -10.59 33.82
N TYR A 31 58.24 -10.54 35.15
CA TYR A 31 57.07 -10.67 36.01
C TYR A 31 56.10 -9.52 35.72
N LYS A 32 54.92 -9.84 35.19
CA LYS A 32 53.83 -8.87 35.02
C LYS A 32 53.32 -8.44 36.38
N SER A 33 53.10 -7.14 36.56
CA SER A 33 52.46 -6.64 37.78
C SER A 33 51.00 -7.09 37.86
N ASP A 34 50.42 -7.17 39.06
CA ASP A 34 49.00 -7.55 39.23
C ASP A 34 48.04 -6.59 38.50
N ALA A 35 48.44 -5.33 38.30
CA ALA A 35 47.70 -4.36 37.50
C ALA A 35 47.66 -4.71 36.01
N GLU A 36 48.80 -5.13 35.43
CA GLU A 36 48.90 -5.59 34.04
C GLU A 36 48.07 -6.87 33.81
N ARG A 37 48.07 -7.80 34.77
CA ARG A 37 47.24 -9.02 34.72
C ARG A 37 45.75 -8.73 34.69
N ARG A 38 45.26 -7.85 35.59
CA ARG A 38 43.83 -7.47 35.64
C ARG A 38 43.38 -6.76 34.36
N GLN A 39 44.28 -6.03 33.71
CA GLN A 39 43.98 -5.31 32.48
C GLN A 39 43.93 -6.23 31.25
N ASP A 40 44.88 -7.18 31.16
CA ASP A 40 44.86 -8.25 30.16
C ASP A 40 43.57 -9.09 30.26
N GLU A 41 43.15 -9.43 31.47
CA GLU A 41 41.90 -10.16 31.72
C GLU A 41 40.67 -9.37 31.26
N ARG A 42 40.64 -8.06 31.50
CA ARG A 42 39.56 -7.18 31.04
C ARG A 42 39.47 -7.13 29.51
N VAL A 43 40.60 -6.99 28.81
CA VAL A 43 40.62 -7.00 27.34
C VAL A 43 40.19 -8.37 26.79
N LYS A 44 40.60 -9.47 27.44
CA LYS A 44 40.14 -10.82 27.07
C LYS A 44 38.64 -11.01 27.28
N GLY A 45 38.09 -10.52 28.38
CA GLY A 45 36.65 -10.53 28.66
C GLY A 45 35.86 -9.81 27.57
N GLN A 46 36.21 -8.56 27.27
CA GLN A 46 35.53 -7.77 26.24
C GLN A 46 35.66 -8.35 24.83
N LYS A 47 36.78 -9.02 24.50
CA LYS A 47 36.88 -9.78 23.24
C LYS A 47 35.87 -10.92 23.16
N LYS A 48 35.61 -11.62 24.26
CA LYS A 48 34.57 -12.66 24.33
C LYS A 48 33.18 -12.06 24.17
N ASP A 49 32.93 -10.91 24.80
CA ASP A 49 31.64 -10.22 24.71
C ASP A 49 31.35 -9.74 23.28
N VAL A 50 32.34 -9.14 22.60
CA VAL A 50 32.24 -8.80 21.17
C VAL A 50 31.96 -10.04 20.32
N LYS A 51 32.71 -11.14 20.53
CA LYS A 51 32.49 -12.39 19.76
C LYS A 51 31.08 -12.96 20.00
N LYS A 52 30.58 -12.90 21.24
CA LYS A 52 29.23 -13.33 21.58
C LYS A 52 28.19 -12.45 20.88
N ALA A 53 28.36 -11.13 20.89
CA ALA A 53 27.48 -10.19 20.20
C ALA A 53 27.51 -10.38 18.67
N GLN A 54 28.68 -10.67 18.08
CA GLN A 54 28.80 -10.99 16.65
C GLN A 54 28.02 -12.26 16.28
N ASN A 55 28.12 -13.31 17.11
CA ASN A 55 27.38 -14.54 16.87
C ASN A 55 25.86 -14.30 16.96
N HIS A 56 25.38 -13.55 17.95
CA HIS A 56 23.97 -13.18 18.06
C HIS A 56 23.49 -12.42 16.81
N VAL A 57 24.20 -11.37 16.39
CA VAL A 57 23.85 -10.65 15.14
C VAL A 57 23.81 -11.60 13.93
N ALA A 58 24.73 -12.56 13.84
CA ALA A 58 24.73 -13.53 12.75
C ALA A 58 23.52 -14.49 12.78
N ASP A 59 23.02 -14.84 13.97
CA ASP A 59 21.83 -15.67 14.12
C ASP A 59 20.55 -14.86 13.82
N GLU A 60 20.43 -13.62 14.33
CA GLU A 60 19.33 -12.69 14.01
C GLU A 60 19.22 -12.41 12.50
N VAL A 61 20.34 -12.29 11.79
CA VAL A 61 20.33 -12.15 10.31
C VAL A 61 19.72 -13.39 9.63
N LYS A 62 19.98 -14.60 10.14
CA LYS A 62 19.37 -15.82 9.59
C LYS A 62 17.87 -15.84 9.86
N ASP A 63 17.44 -15.47 11.05
CA ASP A 63 16.02 -15.52 11.43
C ASP A 63 15.22 -14.44 10.70
N LEU A 64 15.75 -13.22 10.54
CA LEU A 64 15.19 -12.22 9.64
C LEU A 64 15.09 -12.73 8.19
N THR A 65 16.12 -13.43 7.70
CA THR A 65 16.09 -14.00 6.33
C THR A 65 14.98 -15.05 6.19
N LYS A 66 14.79 -15.92 7.18
CA LYS A 66 13.68 -16.90 7.19
C LYS A 66 12.32 -16.21 7.25
N ALA A 67 12.17 -15.19 8.10
CA ALA A 67 10.93 -14.41 8.19
C ALA A 67 10.59 -13.73 6.86
N GLN A 68 11.59 -13.16 6.18
CA GLN A 68 11.40 -12.57 4.85
C GLN A 68 11.00 -13.61 3.80
N GLN A 69 11.56 -14.82 3.84
CA GLN A 69 11.16 -15.91 2.95
C GLN A 69 9.72 -16.35 3.22
N ALA A 70 9.33 -16.50 4.49
CA ALA A 70 7.97 -16.82 4.90
C ALA A 70 6.96 -15.76 4.44
N LEU A 71 7.32 -14.47 4.54
CA LEU A 71 6.51 -13.36 4.03
C LEU A 71 6.29 -13.48 2.51
N ARG A 72 7.34 -13.74 1.73
CA ARG A 72 7.21 -13.91 0.27
C ARG A 72 6.29 -15.09 -0.08
N GLN A 73 6.38 -16.19 0.66
CA GLN A 73 5.49 -17.34 0.47
C GLN A 73 4.03 -17.02 0.82
N ALA A 74 3.80 -16.29 1.92
CA ALA A 74 2.46 -15.84 2.31
C ALA A 74 1.86 -14.89 1.26
N GLU A 75 2.63 -13.93 0.76
CA GLU A 75 2.20 -13.01 -0.31
C GLU A 75 1.94 -13.72 -1.65
N ALA A 76 2.65 -14.82 -1.94
CA ALA A 76 2.37 -15.64 -3.11
C ALA A 76 1.02 -16.37 -2.95
N LYS A 77 0.78 -16.99 -1.79
CA LYS A 77 -0.51 -17.66 -1.47
C LYS A 77 -1.68 -16.68 -1.46
N GLU A 78 -1.49 -15.46 -0.97
CA GLU A 78 -2.53 -14.43 -1.02
C GLU A 78 -2.89 -14.03 -2.45
N ARG A 79 -1.86 -13.88 -3.31
CA ARG A 79 -2.07 -13.59 -4.74
C ARG A 79 -2.79 -14.73 -5.45
N GLU A 80 -2.38 -15.96 -5.21
CA GLU A 80 -3.02 -17.18 -5.74
C GLU A 80 -4.48 -17.27 -5.28
N ALA A 81 -4.76 -17.13 -3.98
CA ALA A 81 -6.12 -17.17 -3.45
C ALA A 81 -7.02 -16.06 -4.03
N ARG A 82 -6.46 -14.86 -4.28
CA ARG A 82 -7.18 -13.78 -4.96
C ARG A 82 -7.50 -14.15 -6.40
N HIS A 83 -6.55 -14.72 -7.14
CA HIS A 83 -6.76 -15.16 -8.51
C HIS A 83 -7.83 -16.23 -8.59
N SER A 84 -7.74 -17.29 -7.78
CA SER A 84 -8.73 -18.36 -7.76
C SER A 84 -10.13 -17.89 -7.40
N LEU A 85 -10.25 -16.91 -6.48
CA LEU A 85 -11.55 -16.30 -6.16
C LEU A 85 -12.13 -15.55 -7.37
N GLU A 86 -11.30 -14.82 -8.12
CA GLU A 86 -11.76 -14.07 -9.29
C GLU A 86 -12.17 -15.00 -10.44
N GLU A 87 -11.43 -16.09 -10.66
CA GLU A 87 -11.79 -17.13 -11.63
C GLU A 87 -13.10 -17.82 -11.26
N ALA A 88 -13.31 -18.14 -9.98
CA ALA A 88 -14.56 -18.71 -9.50
C ALA A 88 -15.73 -17.75 -9.74
N ARG A 89 -15.57 -16.46 -9.39
CA ARG A 89 -16.59 -15.42 -9.66
C ARG A 89 -16.91 -15.31 -11.15
N THR A 90 -15.88 -15.20 -11.99
CA THR A 90 -16.06 -15.06 -13.44
C THR A 90 -16.82 -16.25 -14.03
N ARG A 91 -16.48 -17.47 -13.60
CA ARG A 91 -17.12 -18.70 -14.06
C ARG A 91 -18.59 -18.76 -13.65
N VAL A 92 -18.87 -18.51 -12.37
CA VAL A 92 -20.22 -18.50 -11.80
C VAL A 92 -21.06 -17.40 -12.44
N GLU A 93 -20.49 -16.21 -12.65
CA GLU A 93 -21.13 -15.13 -13.38
C GLU A 93 -21.51 -15.54 -14.80
N ALA A 94 -20.59 -16.13 -15.56
CA ALA A 94 -20.85 -16.55 -16.94
C ALA A 94 -21.97 -17.60 -17.00
N GLN A 95 -21.92 -18.60 -16.11
CA GLN A 95 -22.93 -19.64 -16.02
C GLN A 95 -24.32 -19.05 -15.69
N HIS A 96 -24.38 -18.16 -14.69
CA HIS A 96 -25.65 -17.56 -14.28
C HIS A 96 -26.18 -16.54 -15.29
N LYS A 97 -25.32 -15.73 -15.93
CA LYS A 97 -25.72 -14.79 -16.99
C LYS A 97 -26.43 -15.51 -18.14
N GLY A 98 -25.87 -16.63 -18.61
CA GLY A 98 -26.49 -17.47 -19.62
C GLY A 98 -27.84 -18.05 -19.16
N SER A 99 -27.89 -18.61 -17.95
CA SER A 99 -29.13 -19.22 -17.42
C SER A 99 -30.26 -18.23 -17.15
N LEU A 100 -29.93 -17.00 -16.76
CA LEU A 100 -30.88 -15.94 -16.40
C LEU A 100 -31.35 -15.15 -17.63
N GLY A 101 -30.77 -15.40 -18.80
CA GLY A 101 -31.12 -14.71 -20.06
C GLY A 101 -30.70 -13.24 -20.06
N PHE A 102 -29.53 -12.92 -19.50
CA PHE A 102 -29.01 -11.55 -19.43
C PHE A 102 -28.85 -10.91 -20.81
N ASP A 103 -28.23 -11.63 -21.75
CA ASP A 103 -27.92 -11.09 -23.07
C ASP A 103 -29.19 -10.69 -23.80
N LYS A 104 -30.21 -11.54 -23.77
CA LYS A 104 -31.53 -11.23 -24.32
C LYS A 104 -32.17 -10.00 -23.66
N ALA A 105 -32.07 -9.86 -22.33
CA ALA A 105 -32.63 -8.70 -21.65
C ALA A 105 -31.89 -7.38 -21.99
N LEU A 106 -30.58 -7.45 -22.26
CA LEU A 106 -29.79 -6.31 -22.73
C LEU A 106 -30.09 -5.94 -24.18
N GLU A 107 -30.30 -6.94 -25.05
CA GLU A 107 -30.79 -6.74 -26.41
C GLU A 107 -32.17 -6.06 -26.40
N GLU A 108 -33.11 -6.57 -25.61
CA GLU A 108 -34.44 -5.97 -25.41
C GLU A 108 -34.33 -4.52 -24.88
N GLN A 109 -33.40 -4.25 -23.97
CA GLN A 109 -33.16 -2.89 -23.46
C GLN A 109 -32.65 -1.95 -24.55
N THR A 110 -31.74 -2.44 -25.39
CA THR A 110 -31.18 -1.68 -26.51
C THR A 110 -32.26 -1.36 -27.53
N GLN A 111 -33.08 -2.35 -27.89
CA GLN A 111 -34.20 -2.15 -28.81
C GLN A 111 -35.23 -1.17 -28.23
N ALA A 112 -35.66 -1.35 -26.99
CA ALA A 112 -36.63 -0.44 -26.36
C ALA A 112 -36.09 0.98 -26.22
N LYS A 113 -34.78 1.15 -26.08
CA LYS A 113 -34.15 2.47 -26.11
C LYS A 113 -34.22 3.08 -27.51
N GLN A 114 -33.90 2.30 -28.56
CA GLN A 114 -34.01 2.75 -29.94
C GLN A 114 -35.45 3.15 -30.28
N ASP A 115 -36.43 2.30 -29.94
CA ASP A 115 -37.84 2.58 -30.17
C ASP A 115 -38.30 3.88 -29.47
N PHE A 116 -37.83 4.13 -28.26
CA PHE A 116 -38.10 5.37 -27.53
C PHE A 116 -37.40 6.59 -28.16
N ASP A 117 -36.15 6.43 -28.60
CA ASP A 117 -35.36 7.49 -29.24
C ASP A 117 -35.96 7.87 -30.62
N ASP A 118 -36.42 6.90 -31.39
CA ASP A 118 -37.13 7.11 -32.67
C ASP A 118 -38.49 7.79 -32.44
N ALA A 119 -39.24 7.35 -31.42
CA ALA A 119 -40.54 7.93 -31.09
C ALA A 119 -40.42 9.39 -30.61
N LYS A 120 -39.38 9.73 -29.83
CA LYS A 120 -39.19 11.09 -29.29
C LYS A 120 -38.56 12.06 -30.29
N ALA A 121 -37.92 11.58 -31.35
CA ALA A 121 -37.27 12.40 -32.37
C ALA A 121 -38.17 13.53 -32.95
N PRO A 122 -39.43 13.26 -33.38
CA PRO A 122 -40.32 14.33 -33.87
C PRO A 122 -40.69 15.36 -32.79
N VAL A 123 -40.90 14.92 -31.55
CA VAL A 123 -41.19 15.83 -30.41
C VAL A 123 -39.98 16.74 -30.15
N LEU A 124 -38.78 16.16 -30.15
CA LEU A 124 -37.54 16.91 -29.99
C LEU A 124 -37.31 17.90 -31.13
N GLN A 125 -37.62 17.53 -32.37
CA GLN A 125 -37.53 18.43 -33.51
C GLN A 125 -38.49 19.61 -33.37
N ALA A 126 -39.74 19.37 -32.96
CA ALA A 126 -40.71 20.43 -32.71
C ALA A 126 -40.27 21.35 -31.56
N LEU A 127 -39.76 20.78 -30.46
CA LEU A 127 -39.26 21.53 -29.30
C LEU A 127 -38.07 22.43 -29.68
N LYS A 128 -37.13 21.91 -30.48
CA LYS A 128 -35.95 22.67 -30.95
C LYS A 128 -36.28 23.90 -31.79
N ALA A 129 -37.46 23.91 -32.43
CA ALA A 129 -37.95 25.06 -33.19
C ALA A 129 -38.55 26.16 -32.29
N GLN A 130 -38.78 25.88 -31.00
CA GLN A 130 -39.39 26.83 -30.07
C GLN A 130 -38.36 27.87 -29.55
N PRO A 131 -38.76 29.15 -29.40
CA PRO A 131 -37.90 30.19 -28.83
C PRO A 131 -37.39 29.85 -27.43
N GLU A 132 -38.22 29.20 -26.60
CA GLU A 132 -37.88 28.80 -25.24
C GLU A 132 -36.68 27.84 -25.20
N TYR A 133 -36.58 26.94 -26.19
CA TYR A 133 -35.48 26.00 -26.29
C TYR A 133 -34.17 26.70 -26.68
N GLN A 134 -34.22 27.67 -27.60
CA GLN A 134 -33.06 28.49 -27.96
C GLN A 134 -32.56 29.29 -26.75
N ALA A 135 -33.47 29.93 -26.02
CA ALA A 135 -33.13 30.64 -24.78
C ALA A 135 -32.51 29.72 -23.72
N ALA A 136 -33.00 28.48 -23.59
CA ALA A 136 -32.39 27.49 -22.69
C ALA A 136 -30.97 27.10 -23.14
N GLN A 137 -30.70 26.97 -24.44
CA GLN A 137 -29.35 26.71 -24.94
C GLN A 137 -28.37 27.84 -24.60
N GLU A 138 -28.81 29.10 -24.73
CA GLU A 138 -28.03 30.27 -24.34
C GLU A 138 -27.73 30.27 -22.83
N ARG A 139 -28.71 29.94 -22.00
CA ARG A 139 -28.52 29.78 -20.54
C ARG A 139 -27.49 28.70 -20.23
N VAL A 140 -27.56 27.54 -20.87
CA VAL A 140 -26.58 26.46 -20.70
C VAL A 140 -25.18 26.92 -21.11
N ALA A 141 -25.04 27.65 -22.22
CA ALA A 141 -23.77 28.18 -22.67
C ALA A 141 -23.18 29.19 -21.67
N ALA A 142 -23.99 30.14 -21.20
CA ALA A 142 -23.60 31.12 -20.19
C ALA A 142 -23.22 30.44 -18.87
N ALA A 143 -23.97 29.42 -18.44
CA ALA A 143 -23.69 28.68 -17.22
C ALA A 143 -22.40 27.86 -17.30
N LYS A 144 -22.07 27.27 -18.46
CA LYS A 144 -20.77 26.61 -18.68
C LYS A 144 -19.60 27.58 -18.55
N VAL A 145 -19.73 28.79 -19.10
CA VAL A 145 -18.72 29.85 -18.97
C VAL A 145 -18.60 30.28 -17.51
N ARG A 146 -19.73 30.57 -16.85
CA ARG A 146 -19.78 30.95 -15.43
C ARG A 146 -19.15 29.88 -14.53
N SER A 147 -19.49 28.60 -14.74
CA SER A 147 -18.93 27.47 -13.97
C SER A 147 -17.41 27.38 -14.07
N LYS A 148 -16.84 27.63 -15.26
CA LYS A 148 -15.38 27.68 -15.43
C LYS A 148 -14.77 28.84 -14.66
N ALA A 149 -15.31 30.05 -14.84
CA ALA A 149 -14.83 31.24 -14.13
C ALA A 149 -14.87 31.07 -12.61
N LEU A 150 -15.97 30.52 -12.06
CA LEU A 150 -16.14 30.28 -10.63
C LEU A 150 -15.13 29.29 -10.03
N LYS A 151 -14.63 28.32 -10.82
CA LYS A 151 -13.62 27.37 -10.35
C LYS A 151 -12.25 28.03 -10.17
N GLU A 152 -11.97 29.04 -10.97
CA GLU A 152 -10.70 29.77 -11.01
C GLU A 152 -10.74 31.03 -10.12
N ASP A 153 -11.92 31.43 -9.67
CA ASP A 153 -12.12 32.59 -8.82
C ASP A 153 -11.72 32.31 -7.36
N SER A 154 -10.53 32.77 -7.00
CA SER A 154 -9.98 32.72 -5.64
C SER A 154 -10.43 33.88 -4.75
N SER A 155 -11.20 34.83 -5.27
CA SER A 155 -11.73 35.96 -4.51
C SER A 155 -13.01 35.62 -3.73
N LEU A 156 -13.68 34.53 -4.11
CA LEU A 156 -14.87 34.02 -3.42
C LEU A 156 -14.51 33.14 -2.23
N SER A 157 -15.31 33.21 -1.16
CA SER A 157 -15.27 32.19 -0.12
C SER A 157 -15.71 30.84 -0.68
N GLU A 158 -15.26 29.75 -0.05
CA GLU A 158 -15.63 28.38 -0.46
C GLU A 158 -17.15 28.19 -0.56
N GLU A 159 -17.88 28.69 0.44
CA GLU A 159 -19.33 28.58 0.54
C GLU A 159 -20.03 29.37 -0.58
N ALA A 160 -19.58 30.60 -0.86
CA ALA A 160 -20.12 31.42 -1.95
C ALA A 160 -19.84 30.77 -3.31
N ARG A 161 -18.64 30.22 -3.49
CA ARG A 161 -18.23 29.50 -4.70
C ARG A 161 -19.07 28.25 -4.93
N GLN A 162 -19.28 27.43 -3.91
CA GLN A 162 -20.11 26.23 -4.01
C GLN A 162 -21.57 26.56 -4.35
N LYS A 163 -22.14 27.59 -3.72
CA LYS A 163 -23.50 28.04 -4.05
C LYS A 163 -23.62 28.49 -5.52
N ALA A 164 -22.68 29.31 -5.98
CA ALA A 164 -22.67 29.78 -7.37
C ALA A 164 -22.43 28.65 -8.37
N LEU A 165 -21.61 27.65 -8.03
CA LEU A 165 -21.41 26.45 -8.85
C LEU A 165 -22.67 25.58 -8.91
N ALA A 166 -23.43 25.47 -7.83
CA ALA A 166 -24.70 24.76 -7.81
C ALA A 166 -25.76 25.46 -8.68
N GLU A 167 -25.83 26.79 -8.63
CA GLU A 167 -26.70 27.60 -9.50
C GLU A 167 -26.32 27.43 -10.97
N ALA A 168 -25.04 27.54 -11.31
CA ALA A 168 -24.56 27.27 -12.67
C ALA A 168 -24.87 25.82 -13.11
N SER A 169 -24.76 24.85 -12.20
CA SER A 169 -25.10 23.45 -12.51
C SER A 169 -26.59 23.26 -12.80
N ARG A 170 -27.48 23.97 -12.09
CA ARG A 170 -28.92 23.99 -12.39
C ARG A 170 -29.19 24.60 -13.76
N ASP A 171 -28.61 25.77 -14.05
CA ASP A 171 -28.77 26.42 -15.36
C ASP A 171 -28.27 25.52 -16.52
N MET A 172 -27.24 24.70 -16.27
CA MET A 172 -26.74 23.71 -17.24
C MET A 172 -27.74 22.58 -17.56
N LEU A 173 -28.78 22.37 -16.72
CA LEU A 173 -29.82 21.37 -16.93
C LEU A 173 -31.06 21.93 -17.66
N ALA A 174 -31.12 23.23 -17.93
CA ALA A 174 -32.31 23.89 -18.48
C ALA A 174 -32.83 23.23 -19.78
N VAL A 175 -31.93 22.82 -20.69
CA VAL A 175 -32.32 22.13 -21.92
C VAL A 175 -32.88 20.73 -21.62
N SER A 176 -32.23 19.95 -20.76
CA SER A 176 -32.70 18.61 -20.41
C SER A 176 -34.04 18.63 -19.68
N GLU A 177 -34.30 19.65 -18.85
CA GLU A 177 -35.58 19.83 -18.17
C GLU A 177 -36.70 20.13 -19.16
N LEU A 178 -36.46 20.98 -20.17
CA LEU A 178 -37.41 21.25 -21.24
C LEU A 178 -37.68 20.01 -22.10
N GLU A 179 -36.64 19.28 -22.50
CA GLU A 179 -36.77 18.03 -23.25
C GLU A 179 -37.59 17.00 -22.47
N GLN A 180 -37.27 16.79 -21.19
CA GLN A 180 -37.98 15.84 -20.34
C GLN A 180 -39.45 16.24 -20.16
N SER A 181 -39.74 17.51 -19.89
CA SER A 181 -41.11 18.02 -19.77
C SER A 181 -41.92 17.80 -21.05
N ALA A 182 -41.32 18.07 -22.22
CA ALA A 182 -41.95 17.83 -23.51
C ALA A 182 -42.21 16.33 -23.76
N PHE A 183 -41.27 15.46 -23.39
CA PHE A 183 -41.46 14.01 -23.52
C PHE A 183 -42.53 13.48 -22.56
N ASP A 184 -42.62 14.05 -21.35
CA ASP A 184 -43.59 13.62 -20.34
C ASP A 184 -45.03 14.06 -20.68
N ALA A 185 -45.18 15.20 -21.37
CA ALA A 185 -46.47 15.70 -21.83
C ALA A 185 -47.03 14.93 -23.03
N GLU A 186 -46.18 14.29 -23.85
CA GLU A 186 -46.62 13.58 -25.06
C GLU A 186 -47.14 12.18 -24.74
N LEU A 187 -48.47 12.02 -24.73
CA LEU A 187 -49.15 10.74 -24.44
C LEU A 187 -48.70 9.60 -25.36
N LYS A 188 -48.31 9.91 -26.61
CA LYS A 188 -47.84 8.91 -27.58
C LYS A 188 -46.50 8.28 -27.21
N LEU A 189 -45.68 8.93 -26.38
CA LEU A 189 -44.39 8.39 -25.91
C LEU A 189 -44.54 7.48 -24.69
N LYS A 190 -45.69 7.55 -24.00
CA LYS A 190 -45.94 6.80 -22.77
C LYS A 190 -45.71 5.29 -22.94
N PRO A 191 -46.22 4.60 -23.98
CA PRO A 191 -46.00 3.16 -24.14
C PRO A 191 -44.51 2.79 -24.26
N GLN A 192 -43.73 3.53 -25.06
CA GLN A 192 -42.30 3.29 -25.26
C GLN A 192 -41.50 3.60 -23.99
N ARG A 193 -41.85 4.68 -23.28
CA ARG A 193 -41.24 5.04 -22.00
C ARG A 193 -41.49 3.96 -20.94
N ASP A 194 -42.74 3.53 -20.80
CA ASP A 194 -43.14 2.52 -19.83
C ASP A 194 -42.49 1.17 -20.16
N ASN A 195 -42.41 0.80 -21.46
CA ASN A 195 -41.69 -0.39 -21.90
C ASN A 195 -40.19 -0.35 -21.54
N LEU A 196 -39.52 0.77 -21.86
CA LEU A 196 -38.10 0.96 -21.53
C LEU A 196 -37.86 0.92 -20.01
N ALA A 197 -38.74 1.52 -19.21
CA ALA A 197 -38.68 1.49 -17.75
C ALA A 197 -38.86 0.07 -17.19
N ASN A 198 -39.81 -0.69 -17.74
CA ASN A 198 -40.04 -2.09 -17.38
C ASN A 198 -38.83 -2.97 -17.69
N ILE A 199 -38.23 -2.82 -18.88
CA ILE A 199 -37.04 -3.58 -19.28
C ILE A 199 -35.83 -3.20 -18.43
N ARG A 200 -35.62 -1.91 -18.13
CA ARG A 200 -34.59 -1.46 -17.18
C ARG A 200 -34.75 -2.09 -15.80
N THR A 201 -35.98 -2.13 -15.30
CA THR A 201 -36.30 -2.76 -14.01
C THR A 201 -36.01 -4.26 -14.06
N ARG A 202 -36.36 -4.93 -15.15
CA ARG A 202 -36.04 -6.35 -15.37
C ARG A 202 -34.53 -6.60 -15.38
N VAL A 203 -33.74 -5.81 -16.13
CA VAL A 203 -32.27 -5.90 -16.16
C VAL A 203 -31.68 -5.69 -14.76
N ALA A 204 -32.17 -4.69 -14.01
CA ALA A 204 -31.75 -4.46 -12.63
C ALA A 204 -32.05 -5.65 -11.70
N ASN A 205 -33.25 -6.24 -11.82
CA ASN A 205 -33.62 -7.44 -11.08
C ASN A 205 -32.76 -8.65 -11.46
N LEU A 206 -32.38 -8.79 -12.73
CA LEU A 206 -31.44 -9.82 -13.16
C LEU A 206 -30.07 -9.61 -12.53
N HIS A 207 -29.55 -8.37 -12.50
CA HIS A 207 -28.29 -8.03 -11.81
C HIS A 207 -28.33 -8.39 -10.32
N ALA A 208 -29.43 -8.10 -9.62
CA ALA A 208 -29.60 -8.50 -8.23
C ALA A 208 -29.56 -10.03 -8.08
N LYS A 209 -30.32 -10.77 -8.89
CA LYS A 209 -30.33 -12.24 -8.87
C LYS A 209 -28.96 -12.85 -9.18
N LEU A 210 -28.23 -12.29 -10.14
CA LEU A 210 -26.87 -12.72 -10.47
C LEU A 210 -25.93 -12.52 -9.29
N LYS A 211 -25.98 -11.35 -8.66
CA LYS A 211 -25.17 -11.05 -7.48
C LYS A 211 -25.48 -12.04 -6.35
N ASP A 212 -26.76 -12.26 -6.05
CA ASP A 212 -27.17 -13.20 -5.02
C ASP A 212 -26.69 -14.62 -5.33
N ALA A 213 -26.74 -15.05 -6.59
CA ALA A 213 -26.24 -16.36 -7.02
C ALA A 213 -24.72 -16.48 -6.84
N VAL A 214 -23.96 -15.46 -7.26
CA VAL A 214 -22.49 -15.42 -7.10
C VAL A 214 -22.09 -15.42 -5.62
N GLU A 215 -22.81 -14.67 -4.78
CA GLU A 215 -22.54 -14.62 -3.34
C GLU A 215 -22.96 -15.92 -2.63
N ALA A 216 -23.99 -16.60 -3.12
CA ALA A 216 -24.45 -17.87 -2.59
C ALA A 216 -23.56 -19.05 -3.00
N ASP A 217 -22.82 -18.92 -4.09
CA ASP A 217 -22.01 -19.99 -4.68
C ASP A 217 -20.95 -20.55 -3.72
N SER A 218 -20.81 -21.88 -3.75
CA SER A 218 -19.94 -22.61 -2.83
C SER A 218 -18.45 -22.42 -3.12
N GLU A 219 -18.05 -22.31 -4.39
CA GLU A 219 -16.67 -22.07 -4.79
C GLU A 219 -16.26 -20.64 -4.44
N VAL A 220 -17.13 -19.65 -4.69
CA VAL A 220 -16.89 -18.25 -4.32
C VAL A 220 -16.78 -18.10 -2.79
N LYS A 221 -17.68 -18.73 -2.02
CA LYS A 221 -17.59 -18.75 -0.55
C LYS A 221 -16.30 -19.41 -0.05
N SER A 222 -15.90 -20.52 -0.66
CA SER A 222 -14.64 -21.20 -0.35
C SER A 222 -13.43 -20.31 -0.66
N GLY A 223 -13.40 -19.69 -1.84
CA GLY A 223 -12.36 -18.74 -2.25
C GLY A 223 -12.26 -17.53 -1.32
N LEU A 224 -13.39 -16.98 -0.86
CA LEU A 224 -13.41 -15.90 0.13
C LEU A 224 -12.78 -16.31 1.47
N ARG A 225 -13.04 -17.54 1.93
CA ARG A 225 -12.42 -18.08 3.15
C ARG A 225 -10.91 -18.29 2.96
N ALA A 226 -10.52 -18.87 1.82
CA ALA A 226 -9.11 -19.06 1.47
C ALA A 226 -8.35 -17.73 1.40
N LEU A 227 -8.91 -16.71 0.76
CA LEU A 227 -8.32 -15.38 0.68
C LEU A 227 -8.18 -14.74 2.07
N ARG A 228 -9.23 -14.81 2.90
CA ARG A 228 -9.16 -14.30 4.28
C ARG A 228 -8.04 -14.97 5.08
N ASN A 229 -7.94 -16.29 5.00
CA ASN A 229 -6.88 -17.05 5.67
C ASN A 229 -5.50 -16.64 5.14
N ALA A 230 -5.33 -16.50 3.83
CA ALA A 230 -4.07 -16.08 3.23
C ALA A 230 -3.66 -14.66 3.66
N MET A 231 -4.60 -13.70 3.69
CA MET A 231 -4.37 -12.34 4.19
C MET A 231 -3.94 -12.34 5.66
N GLN A 232 -4.55 -13.19 6.50
CA GLN A 232 -4.15 -13.34 7.89
C GLN A 232 -2.72 -13.87 8.02
N GLN A 233 -2.34 -14.87 7.21
CA GLN A 233 -0.97 -15.39 7.18
C GLN A 233 0.04 -14.33 6.70
N THR A 234 -0.30 -13.53 5.70
CA THR A 234 0.53 -12.39 5.27
C THR A 234 0.70 -11.38 6.40
N ALA A 235 -0.37 -11.06 7.13
CA ALA A 235 -0.30 -10.11 8.25
C ALA A 235 0.61 -10.63 9.38
N LEU A 236 0.51 -11.92 9.73
CA LEU A 236 1.38 -12.57 10.71
C LEU A 236 2.84 -12.56 10.24
N ALA A 237 3.12 -12.90 8.98
CA ALA A 237 4.48 -12.88 8.45
C ALA A 237 5.08 -11.47 8.39
N LYS A 238 4.27 -10.44 8.12
CA LYS A 238 4.71 -9.03 8.21
C LYS A 238 5.07 -8.63 9.63
N ALA A 239 4.26 -9.05 10.61
CA ALA A 239 4.56 -8.81 12.01
C ALA A 239 5.87 -9.49 12.44
N GLU A 240 6.12 -10.73 11.99
CA GLU A 240 7.37 -11.42 12.29
C GLU A 240 8.58 -10.72 11.68
N VAL A 241 8.51 -10.31 10.40
CA VAL A 241 9.60 -9.54 9.78
C VAL A 241 9.90 -8.25 10.55
N ALA A 242 8.85 -7.56 11.03
CA ALA A 242 9.03 -6.34 11.83
C ALA A 242 9.70 -6.63 13.18
N LYS A 243 9.29 -7.70 13.86
CA LYS A 243 9.88 -8.17 15.12
C LYS A 243 11.37 -8.51 14.95
N GLU A 244 11.71 -9.39 14.02
CA GLU A 244 13.09 -9.81 13.76
C GLU A 244 13.98 -8.63 13.32
N SER A 245 13.42 -7.67 12.57
CA SER A 245 14.15 -6.45 12.20
C SER A 245 14.50 -5.58 13.42
N GLN A 246 13.59 -5.50 14.39
CA GLN A 246 13.80 -4.75 15.63
C GLN A 246 14.82 -5.44 16.53
N GLU A 247 14.77 -6.78 16.64
CA GLU A 247 15.72 -7.59 17.40
C GLU A 247 17.13 -7.45 16.82
N LEU A 248 17.28 -7.60 15.50
CA LEU A 248 18.56 -7.37 14.81
C LEU A 248 19.12 -5.96 15.05
N ALA A 249 18.28 -4.92 15.00
CA ALA A 249 18.72 -3.55 15.27
C ALA A 249 19.21 -3.37 16.72
N GLY A 250 18.53 -4.00 17.68
CA GLY A 250 18.94 -4.04 19.09
C GLY A 250 20.30 -4.69 19.28
N ASP A 251 20.55 -5.84 18.64
CA ASP A 251 21.80 -6.57 18.74
C ASP A 251 22.96 -5.88 18.01
N GLN A 252 22.70 -5.21 16.88
CA GLN A 252 23.69 -4.34 16.23
C GLN A 252 24.11 -3.18 17.15
N ALA A 253 23.15 -2.55 17.85
CA ALA A 253 23.45 -1.49 18.81
C ALA A 253 24.28 -2.03 19.98
N LYS A 254 23.99 -3.24 20.47
CA LYS A 254 24.78 -3.92 21.51
C LYS A 254 26.19 -4.24 21.04
N LEU A 255 26.36 -4.80 19.84
CA LEU A 255 27.67 -5.08 19.25
C LEU A 255 28.52 -3.80 19.14
N SER A 256 27.92 -2.69 18.70
CA SER A 256 28.59 -1.39 18.64
C SER A 256 29.08 -0.92 20.01
N LYS A 257 28.26 -1.06 21.05
CA LYS A 257 28.64 -0.76 22.45
C LYS A 257 29.81 -1.63 22.92
N GLU A 258 29.76 -2.95 22.71
CA GLU A 258 30.85 -3.86 23.11
C GLU A 258 32.16 -3.54 22.38
N GLN A 259 32.08 -3.20 21.10
CA GLN A 259 33.26 -2.80 20.32
C GLN A 259 33.88 -1.50 20.85
N ALA A 260 33.05 -0.51 21.21
CA ALA A 260 33.53 0.72 21.83
C ALA A 260 34.19 0.46 23.20
N GLN A 261 33.61 -0.42 24.02
CA GLN A 261 34.19 -0.84 25.30
C GLN A 261 35.54 -1.53 25.14
N LEU A 262 35.66 -2.44 24.15
CA LEU A 262 36.91 -3.13 23.82
C LEU A 262 37.99 -2.13 23.38
N ASN A 263 37.64 -1.16 22.52
CA ASN A 263 38.56 -0.13 22.07
C ASN A 263 39.05 0.74 23.25
N ASN A 264 38.14 1.14 24.14
CA ASN A 264 38.48 1.90 25.34
C ASN A 264 39.42 1.14 26.29
N ALA A 265 39.21 -0.17 26.49
CA ALA A 265 40.14 -0.95 27.32
C ALA A 265 41.51 -1.13 26.65
N LYS A 266 41.56 -1.35 25.34
CA LYS A 266 42.82 -1.39 24.58
C LYS A 266 43.61 -0.09 24.67
N VAL A 267 42.93 1.07 24.58
CA VAL A 267 43.59 2.38 24.74
C VAL A 267 44.14 2.53 26.15
N LYS A 268 43.37 2.17 27.19
CA LYS A 268 43.85 2.19 28.58
C LYS A 268 45.03 1.23 28.79
N ASP A 269 45.01 0.05 28.17
CA ASP A 269 46.07 -0.95 28.25
C ASP A 269 47.40 -0.41 27.71
N LYS A 270 47.35 0.20 26.53
CA LYS A 270 48.51 0.89 25.94
C LYS A 270 49.06 2.02 26.82
N MET A 271 48.21 2.78 27.52
CA MET A 271 48.66 3.85 28.42
C MET A 271 49.42 3.32 29.63
N TYR A 272 49.00 2.20 30.22
CA TYR A 272 49.69 1.60 31.37
C TYR A 272 51.08 1.06 31.00
N VAL A 273 51.19 0.42 29.83
CA VAL A 273 52.47 -0.08 29.30
C VAL A 273 53.47 1.04 29.01
N ASN A 274 52.99 2.26 28.70
CA ASN A 274 53.83 3.41 28.33
C ASN A 274 54.06 4.43 29.46
N THR A 275 53.62 4.14 30.69
CA THR A 275 53.99 4.97 31.85
C THR A 275 55.40 4.59 32.35
N PRO A 276 56.37 5.52 32.41
CA PRO A 276 57.69 5.22 32.91
C PRO A 276 57.60 4.71 34.35
N ARG A 277 58.09 3.49 34.59
CA ARG A 277 58.23 2.90 35.94
C ARG A 277 59.10 3.84 36.79
N GLY A 278 58.48 4.71 37.60
CA GLY A 278 59.24 5.57 38.52
C GLY A 278 58.60 6.88 38.97
N ARG A 279 57.55 7.42 38.33
CA ARG A 279 56.90 8.66 38.82
C ARG A 279 55.57 8.36 39.49
N ARG A 280 55.62 8.06 40.79
CA ARG A 280 54.43 8.22 41.66
C ARG A 280 54.04 9.71 41.65
N PRO A 281 52.76 10.07 41.47
CA PRO A 281 52.31 11.43 41.67
C PRO A 281 52.57 11.81 43.14
N ARG A 282 53.46 12.78 43.35
CA ARG A 282 53.81 13.30 44.66
C ARG A 282 52.58 14.04 45.19
N THR A 283 51.76 13.37 46.01
CA THR A 283 50.65 13.99 46.72
C THR A 283 51.23 15.09 47.60
N LYS A 284 51.02 16.35 47.22
CA LYS A 284 51.30 17.49 48.10
C LYS A 284 50.34 17.36 49.29
N LYS A 285 50.86 16.93 50.44
CA LYS A 285 50.18 17.13 51.73
C LYS A 285 50.05 18.65 51.91
N LYS A 286 48.80 19.11 52.12
CA LYS A 286 48.54 20.41 52.73
C LYS A 286 48.94 20.34 54.19
#